data_AF-A0A2D0NFM7-F1
#
_entry.id   AF-A0A2D0NFM7-F1
#
_cell.length_a   1.000
_cell.length_b   1.000
_cell.length_c   1.000
_cell.angle_alpha   90.00
_cell.angle_beta   90.00
_cell.angle_gamma   90.00
#
_symmetry.space_group_name_H-M   'P 1'
#
loop_
_entity.id
_entity.type
_entity.pdbx_description
1 polymer ?
#
loop_
_entity_poly.entity_id
_entity_poly.type
_entity_poly.pdbx_seq_one_letter_code
_entity_poly.pdbx_strand_id
1 'polypeptide(L)'
;MLTNITDQRIQQILTLPEDGTKQWEKDLERLRSGDVTLNRRTAGENTIKAVQRMLIFLGYSTASSGSFLIDGDFGRGTNRAVAQFQLEHGLNPAIGRDILAYPCSWNNARSRIVGIPDVTLDIATMEKMLEVCIAAIDKQEVSCGDFDEALNQLNLLHRRKLMTCRQILEKYGELAVQATQKLQEDKEVTVLPIWVLSIIRQETAGVVRPRFEQHILSSRVKDDPDLDFSELRYRSMSFGLGQVMGFNYLLIDEGSAKGMFFSPLEKQVYNVARFLSRARSSLRPVFAKSNPKDEDFHAVAKFYNGAGYWKHHYHESLQRWFREFKALGALELGNSSV
;
A
#
# COMPACT_ATOMS: atom_id res chain seq x y z
N MET A 1 3.42 -29.76 7.71
CA MET A 1 4.87 -29.60 7.41
C MET A 1 5.06 -28.34 6.58
N LEU A 2 5.98 -27.46 6.96
CA LEU A 2 6.31 -26.21 6.24
C LEU A 2 7.04 -26.47 4.91
N THR A 3 6.42 -27.19 3.98
CA THR A 3 7.02 -27.63 2.70
C THR A 3 7.24 -26.46 1.75
N ASN A 4 6.27 -25.53 1.68
CA ASN A 4 6.31 -24.38 0.79
C ASN A 4 7.40 -23.36 1.12
N ILE A 5 8.09 -23.51 2.26
CA ILE A 5 9.19 -22.61 2.61
C ILE A 5 10.34 -22.69 1.60
N THR A 6 10.53 -23.83 0.93
CA THR A 6 11.62 -24.02 -0.04
C THR A 6 11.31 -23.46 -1.43
N ASP A 7 10.08 -22.99 -1.68
CA ASP A 7 9.73 -22.30 -2.93
C ASP A 7 10.64 -21.08 -3.12
N GLN A 8 11.24 -20.95 -4.31
CA GLN A 8 12.22 -19.91 -4.60
C GLN A 8 11.63 -18.50 -4.43
N ARG A 9 10.35 -18.31 -4.77
CA ARG A 9 9.65 -17.02 -4.70
C ARG A 9 9.40 -16.64 -3.24
N ILE A 10 9.03 -17.62 -2.41
CA ILE A 10 8.94 -17.46 -0.96
C ILE A 10 10.29 -17.07 -0.37
N GLN A 11 11.36 -17.74 -0.78
CA GLN A 11 12.72 -17.45 -0.32
C GLN A 11 13.16 -16.03 -0.70
N GLN A 12 12.76 -15.51 -1.86
CA GLN A 12 13.01 -14.13 -2.27
C GLN A 12 12.25 -13.12 -1.39
N ILE A 13 11.00 -13.44 -1.01
CA ILE A 13 10.21 -12.60 -0.11
C ILE A 13 10.84 -12.57 1.29
N LEU A 14 11.23 -13.72 1.84
CA LEU A 14 11.74 -13.81 3.22
C LEU A 14 13.18 -13.31 3.37
N THR A 15 14.02 -13.48 2.34
CA THR A 15 15.41 -13.01 2.36
C THR A 15 15.48 -11.48 2.40
N LEU A 16 16.28 -10.95 3.31
CA LEU A 16 16.42 -9.51 3.49
C LEU A 16 17.36 -8.94 2.41
N PRO A 17 17.10 -7.75 1.84
CA PRO A 17 17.91 -7.21 0.75
C PRO A 17 19.33 -6.79 1.15
N GLU A 18 19.58 -6.61 2.45
CA GLU A 18 20.87 -6.23 3.05
C GLU A 18 21.68 -7.47 3.48
N ASP A 19 21.00 -8.57 3.79
CA ASP A 19 21.58 -9.82 4.29
C ASP A 19 21.34 -10.92 3.27
N GLY A 20 22.35 -11.19 2.42
CA GLY A 20 22.33 -12.36 1.52
C GLY A 20 22.34 -13.72 2.25
N THR A 21 22.23 -13.71 3.57
CA THR A 21 22.22 -14.89 4.44
C THR A 21 20.84 -15.09 5.05
N LYS A 22 20.33 -16.33 5.02
CA LYS A 22 18.99 -16.70 5.50
C LYS A 22 18.95 -16.85 7.02
N GLN A 23 19.31 -15.79 7.75
CA GLN A 23 19.44 -15.83 9.21
C GLN A 23 18.14 -16.23 9.93
N TRP A 24 16.99 -16.00 9.30
CA TRP A 24 15.68 -16.41 9.80
C TRP A 24 15.48 -17.93 9.87
N GLU A 25 16.27 -18.74 9.12
CA GLU A 25 16.15 -20.21 9.11
C GLU A 25 16.41 -20.83 10.49
N LYS A 26 17.28 -20.22 11.31
CA LYS A 26 17.57 -20.72 12.65
C LYS A 26 16.34 -20.68 13.56
N ASP A 27 15.60 -19.57 13.55
CA ASP A 27 14.38 -19.45 14.35
C ASP A 27 13.22 -20.24 13.73
N LEU A 28 13.21 -20.43 12.40
CA LEU A 28 12.27 -21.35 11.78
C LEU A 28 12.46 -22.78 12.28
N GLU A 29 13.70 -23.21 12.46
CA GLU A 29 14.03 -24.56 12.88
C GLU A 29 13.66 -24.77 14.35
N ARG A 30 13.82 -23.74 15.19
CA ARG A 30 13.29 -23.71 16.56
C ARG A 30 11.76 -23.82 16.57
N LEU A 31 11.07 -23.10 15.68
CA LEU A 31 9.62 -23.20 15.54
C LEU A 31 9.19 -24.61 15.14
N ARG A 32 9.89 -25.23 14.17
CA ARG A 32 9.64 -26.62 13.73
C ARG A 32 9.88 -27.65 14.82
N SER A 33 10.86 -27.43 15.70
CA SER A 33 11.11 -28.31 16.84
C SER A 33 10.11 -28.11 17.99
N GLY A 34 9.15 -27.17 17.85
CA GLY A 34 8.21 -26.86 18.92
C GLY A 34 8.85 -26.15 20.11
N ASP A 35 9.89 -25.32 19.88
CA ASP A 35 10.55 -24.56 20.94
C ASP A 35 9.57 -23.57 21.58
N VAL A 36 9.04 -23.94 22.75
CA VAL A 36 8.10 -23.13 23.54
C VAL A 36 8.70 -21.83 24.07
N THR A 37 10.03 -21.68 24.02
CA THR A 37 10.70 -20.43 24.41
C THR A 37 10.71 -19.41 23.28
N LEU A 38 10.50 -19.83 22.01
CA LEU A 38 10.47 -18.93 20.87
C LEU A 38 9.22 -18.05 20.91
N ASN A 39 9.43 -16.76 21.19
CA ASN A 39 8.39 -15.74 21.19
C ASN A 39 8.93 -14.42 20.61
N ARG A 40 8.07 -13.41 20.50
CA ARG A 40 8.44 -12.09 19.96
C ARG A 40 9.65 -11.41 20.60
N ARG A 41 10.04 -11.77 21.84
CA ARG A 41 11.21 -11.21 22.53
C ARG A 41 12.49 -12.02 22.29
N THR A 42 12.37 -13.29 21.90
CA THR A 42 13.50 -14.22 21.75
C THR A 42 13.78 -14.58 20.29
N ALA A 43 12.86 -14.24 19.38
CA ALA A 43 13.10 -14.30 17.94
C ALA A 43 14.07 -13.19 17.54
N GLY A 44 14.99 -13.49 16.62
CA GLY A 44 15.90 -12.50 16.09
C GLY A 44 15.17 -11.41 15.29
N GLU A 45 15.71 -10.19 15.31
CA GLU A 45 15.18 -9.05 14.55
C GLU A 45 14.97 -9.39 13.07
N ASN A 46 15.94 -10.10 12.46
CA ASN A 46 15.87 -10.50 11.06
C ASN A 46 14.77 -11.52 10.77
N THR A 47 14.49 -12.43 11.72
CA THR A 47 13.33 -13.33 11.66
C THR A 47 12.03 -12.53 11.67
N ILE A 48 11.92 -11.54 12.55
CA ILE A 48 10.74 -10.67 12.62
C ILE A 48 10.58 -9.87 11.33
N LYS A 49 11.66 -9.31 10.77
CA LYS A 49 11.62 -8.63 9.47
C LYS A 49 11.14 -9.54 8.34
N ALA A 50 11.56 -10.81 8.31
CA ALA A 50 11.11 -11.78 7.32
C ALA A 50 9.59 -12.05 7.43
N VAL A 51 9.08 -12.22 8.65
CA VAL A 51 7.63 -12.36 8.91
C VAL A 51 6.87 -11.10 8.47
N GLN A 52 7.36 -9.91 8.85
CA GLN A 52 6.76 -8.63 8.45
C GLN A 52 6.72 -8.47 6.93
N ARG A 53 7.79 -8.86 6.23
CA ARG A 53 7.85 -8.86 4.76
C ARG A 53 6.77 -9.72 4.13
N MET A 54 6.57 -10.94 4.64
CA MET A 54 5.51 -11.83 4.17
C MET A 54 4.10 -11.28 4.45
N LEU A 55 3.86 -10.74 5.66
CA LEU A 55 2.58 -10.09 5.99
C LEU A 55 2.28 -8.91 5.06
N ILE A 56 3.27 -8.05 4.82
CA ILE A 56 3.19 -6.90 3.92
C ILE A 56 2.92 -7.34 2.48
N PHE A 57 3.61 -8.38 2.01
CA PHE A 57 3.40 -8.94 0.68
C PHE A 57 1.96 -9.43 0.48
N LEU A 58 1.38 -10.04 1.52
CA LEU A 58 -0.02 -10.46 1.58
C LEU A 58 -1.02 -9.30 1.83
N GLY A 59 -0.55 -8.05 1.96
CA GLY A 59 -1.39 -6.88 2.11
C GLY A 59 -1.78 -6.51 3.56
N TYR A 60 -1.06 -7.02 4.56
CA TYR A 60 -1.30 -6.69 5.97
C TYR A 60 -0.33 -5.62 6.50
N SER A 61 -0.88 -4.63 7.20
CA SER A 61 -0.09 -3.54 7.79
C SER A 61 0.52 -3.96 9.13
N THR A 62 1.84 -3.82 9.24
CA THR A 62 2.64 -4.26 10.41
C THR A 62 2.94 -3.14 11.41
N ALA A 63 2.66 -1.88 11.10
CA ALA A 63 2.82 -0.77 12.06
C ALA A 63 1.54 -0.47 12.83
N SER A 64 1.64 -0.08 14.09
CA SER A 64 0.47 0.39 14.87
C SER A 64 -0.23 1.62 14.26
N SER A 65 0.48 2.41 13.46
CA SER A 65 -0.06 3.53 12.66
C SER A 65 -0.86 3.09 11.44
N GLY A 66 -0.83 1.80 11.09
CA GLY A 66 -1.43 1.26 9.87
C GLY A 66 -0.52 1.33 8.63
N SER A 67 0.68 1.86 8.76
CA SER A 67 1.69 1.83 7.70
C SER A 67 2.23 0.41 7.48
N PHE A 68 2.67 0.14 6.26
CA PHE A 68 3.46 -1.06 5.94
C PHE A 68 4.90 -0.77 6.35
N LEU A 69 5.42 -1.50 7.35
CA LEU A 69 6.71 -1.21 7.98
C LEU A 69 7.50 -2.48 8.27
N ILE A 70 8.78 -2.47 7.91
CA ILE A 70 9.72 -3.55 8.24
C ILE A 70 10.75 -2.95 9.19
N ASP A 71 10.60 -3.23 10.48
CA ASP A 71 11.43 -2.67 11.55
C ASP A 71 12.00 -3.73 12.50
N GLY A 72 11.61 -5.00 12.34
CA GLY A 72 12.06 -6.08 13.20
C GLY A 72 11.45 -6.08 14.60
N ASP A 73 10.42 -5.25 14.85
CA ASP A 73 9.65 -5.27 16.08
C ASP A 73 8.31 -6.01 15.88
N PHE A 74 8.13 -7.10 16.62
CA PHE A 74 6.85 -7.78 16.69
C PHE A 74 5.99 -7.12 17.78
N GLY A 75 5.69 -5.85 17.54
CA GLY A 75 4.81 -5.03 18.36
C GLY A 75 3.33 -5.22 18.01
N ARG A 76 2.49 -4.29 18.49
CA ARG A 76 1.03 -4.36 18.35
C ARG A 76 0.53 -4.35 16.89
N GLY A 77 1.27 -3.69 15.99
CA GLY A 77 0.92 -3.66 14.57
C GLY A 77 1.12 -5.03 13.90
N THR A 78 2.29 -5.64 14.11
CA THR A 78 2.59 -7.01 13.65
C THR A 78 1.60 -8.02 14.26
N ASN A 79 1.27 -7.87 15.55
CA ASN A 79 0.24 -8.68 16.19
C ASN A 79 -1.15 -8.54 15.53
N ARG A 80 -1.59 -7.31 15.23
CA ARG A 80 -2.84 -7.07 14.50
C ARG A 80 -2.81 -7.74 13.11
N ALA A 81 -1.69 -7.65 12.39
CA ALA A 81 -1.56 -8.26 11.07
C ALA A 81 -1.73 -9.78 11.13
N VAL A 82 -1.09 -10.46 12.10
CA VAL A 82 -1.28 -11.90 12.32
C VAL A 82 -2.72 -12.22 12.72
N ALA A 83 -3.32 -11.44 13.62
CA ALA A 83 -4.70 -11.66 14.05
C ALA A 83 -5.72 -11.45 12.90
N GLN A 84 -5.49 -10.46 12.04
CA GLN A 84 -6.27 -10.25 10.81
C GLN A 84 -6.13 -11.44 9.86
N PHE A 85 -4.91 -11.89 9.61
CA PHE A 85 -4.67 -13.07 8.78
C PHE A 85 -5.38 -14.31 9.34
N GLN A 86 -5.27 -14.55 10.65
CA GLN A 86 -5.91 -15.69 11.30
C GLN A 86 -7.44 -15.64 11.22
N LEU A 87 -8.06 -14.47 11.38
CA LEU A 87 -9.51 -14.30 11.20
C LEU A 87 -9.90 -14.60 9.74
N GLU A 88 -9.23 -13.96 8.77
CA GLU A 88 -9.57 -14.07 7.34
C GLU A 88 -9.41 -15.49 6.78
N HIS A 89 -8.59 -16.31 7.44
CA HIS A 89 -8.34 -17.70 7.04
C HIS A 89 -8.89 -18.74 8.02
N GLY A 90 -9.70 -18.34 9.00
CA GLY A 90 -10.40 -19.25 9.92
C GLY A 90 -9.48 -20.05 10.85
N LEU A 91 -8.32 -19.50 11.21
CA LEU A 91 -7.29 -20.18 12.00
C LEU A 91 -7.40 -19.94 13.50
N ASN A 92 -8.12 -18.90 13.90
CA ASN A 92 -8.26 -18.53 15.31
C ASN A 92 -9.70 -18.13 15.64
N PRO A 93 -10.53 -19.07 16.15
CA PRO A 93 -11.94 -18.80 16.46
C PRO A 93 -12.12 -17.85 17.64
N ALA A 94 -11.07 -17.59 18.44
CA ALA A 94 -11.12 -16.64 19.55
C ALA A 94 -10.99 -15.18 19.10
N ILE A 95 -10.60 -14.93 17.85
CA ILE A 95 -10.51 -13.57 17.30
C ILE A 95 -11.77 -13.30 16.47
N GLY A 96 -12.66 -12.48 17.00
CA GLY A 96 -13.84 -11.99 16.31
C GLY A 96 -13.59 -10.72 15.50
N ARG A 97 -14.52 -10.41 14.58
CA ARG A 97 -14.50 -9.17 13.79
C ARG A 97 -14.54 -7.93 14.67
N ASP A 98 -15.31 -7.98 15.76
CA ASP A 98 -15.48 -6.91 16.75
C ASP A 98 -14.18 -6.59 17.50
N ILE A 99 -13.38 -7.61 17.82
CA ILE A 99 -12.06 -7.46 18.44
C ILE A 99 -11.12 -6.70 17.49
N LEU A 100 -11.08 -7.09 16.21
CA LEU A 100 -10.24 -6.43 15.21
C LEU A 100 -10.78 -5.07 14.75
N ALA A 101 -12.08 -4.85 14.86
CA ALA A 101 -12.79 -3.61 14.54
C ALA A 101 -13.06 -2.75 15.78
N TYR A 102 -12.14 -2.79 16.76
CA TYR A 102 -12.29 -2.10 18.04
C TYR A 102 -12.71 -0.63 17.85
N PRO A 103 -13.61 -0.10 18.70
CA PRO A 103 -14.06 1.28 18.59
C PRO A 103 -12.90 2.29 18.73
N CYS A 104 -12.71 3.12 17.70
CA CYS A 104 -11.70 4.17 17.70
C CYS A 104 -12.08 5.31 16.76
N SER A 105 -11.39 6.44 16.91
CA SER A 105 -11.33 7.54 15.95
C SER A 105 -9.94 7.64 15.34
N TRP A 106 -9.77 8.46 14.30
CA TRP A 106 -8.47 8.72 13.69
C TRP A 106 -7.39 9.12 14.72
N ASN A 107 -7.75 9.93 15.72
CA ASN A 107 -6.83 10.42 16.75
C ASN A 107 -6.37 9.35 17.75
N ASN A 108 -7.16 8.30 17.99
CA ASN A 108 -6.88 7.33 19.07
C ASN A 108 -6.75 5.88 18.58
N ALA A 109 -6.88 5.63 17.27
CA ALA A 109 -6.73 4.30 16.68
C ALA A 109 -5.45 3.60 17.12
N ARG A 110 -4.31 4.32 17.13
CA ARG A 110 -3.01 3.78 17.54
C ARG A 110 -2.98 3.37 19.01
N SER A 111 -3.60 4.13 19.92
CA SER A 111 -3.61 3.80 21.35
C SER A 111 -4.66 2.76 21.70
N ARG A 112 -5.77 2.70 20.96
CA ARG A 112 -6.86 1.73 21.16
C ARG A 112 -6.57 0.33 20.62
N ILE A 113 -5.50 0.15 19.84
CA ILE A 113 -5.05 -1.17 19.35
C ILE A 113 -4.80 -2.19 20.46
N VAL A 114 -4.65 -1.74 21.71
CA VAL A 114 -4.54 -2.60 22.90
C VAL A 114 -5.76 -3.52 23.10
N GLY A 115 -6.89 -3.24 22.44
CA GLY A 115 -8.06 -4.12 22.46
C GLY A 115 -7.85 -5.45 21.72
N ILE A 116 -6.84 -5.56 20.86
CA ILE A 116 -6.50 -6.82 20.19
C ILE A 116 -5.58 -7.62 21.12
N PRO A 117 -5.98 -8.85 21.53
CA PRO A 117 -5.13 -9.69 22.36
C PRO A 117 -3.88 -10.15 21.59
N ASP A 118 -2.82 -10.48 22.32
CA ASP A 118 -1.63 -11.07 21.69
C ASP A 118 -2.00 -12.45 21.11
N VAL A 119 -1.71 -12.65 19.82
CA VAL A 119 -1.91 -13.92 19.11
C VAL A 119 -0.58 -14.59 18.84
N THR A 120 -0.60 -15.92 18.79
CA THR A 120 0.58 -16.73 18.45
C THR A 120 0.71 -16.87 16.95
N LEU A 121 1.91 -16.62 16.41
CA LEU A 121 2.28 -17.07 15.07
C LEU A 121 2.75 -18.53 15.16
N ASP A 122 1.84 -19.47 15.03
CA ASP A 122 2.10 -20.90 15.11
C ASP A 122 2.41 -21.52 13.72
N ILE A 123 2.71 -22.83 13.73
CA ILE A 123 2.99 -23.59 12.50
C ILE A 123 1.80 -23.55 11.54
N ALA A 124 0.56 -23.69 12.03
CA ALA A 124 -0.63 -23.68 11.18
C ALA A 124 -0.81 -22.33 10.47
N THR A 125 -0.58 -21.23 11.19
CA THR A 125 -0.60 -19.87 10.63
C THR A 125 0.50 -19.70 9.59
N MET A 126 1.73 -20.11 9.90
CA MET A 126 2.85 -20.03 8.96
C MET A 126 2.60 -20.86 7.69
N GLU A 127 2.16 -22.11 7.83
CA GLU A 127 1.81 -22.98 6.70
C GLU A 127 0.76 -22.32 5.81
N LYS A 128 -0.29 -21.75 6.42
CA LYS A 128 -1.34 -21.08 5.66
C LYS A 128 -0.85 -19.81 4.97
N MET A 129 0.03 -19.02 5.60
CA MET A 129 0.63 -17.84 4.97
C MET A 129 1.42 -18.22 3.72
N LEU A 130 2.20 -19.30 3.78
CA LEU A 130 2.97 -19.80 2.64
C LEU A 130 2.07 -20.27 1.50
N GLU A 131 1.03 -21.05 1.80
CA GLU A 131 0.02 -21.47 0.82
C GLU A 131 -0.67 -20.30 0.12
N VAL A 132 -1.16 -19.33 0.91
CA VAL A 132 -1.87 -18.16 0.39
C VAL A 132 -0.93 -17.30 -0.45
N CYS A 133 0.34 -17.16 -0.04
CA CYS A 133 1.33 -16.41 -0.79
C CYS A 133 1.60 -17.02 -2.17
N ILE A 134 1.83 -18.34 -2.25
CA ILE A 134 2.02 -19.03 -3.53
C ILE A 134 0.77 -18.89 -4.41
N ALA A 135 -0.41 -19.15 -3.86
CA ALA A 135 -1.66 -19.03 -4.61
C ALA A 135 -1.90 -17.59 -5.10
N ALA A 136 -1.55 -16.58 -4.32
CA ALA A 136 -1.65 -15.19 -4.71
C ALA A 136 -0.69 -14.86 -5.87
N ILE A 137 0.56 -15.35 -5.81
CA ILE A 137 1.53 -15.17 -6.89
C ILE A 137 1.05 -15.83 -8.18
N ASP A 138 0.59 -17.08 -8.11
CA ASP A 138 0.12 -17.84 -9.28
C ASP A 138 -1.08 -17.17 -9.97
N LYS A 139 -1.92 -16.47 -9.20
CA LYS A 139 -3.09 -15.75 -9.69
C LYS A 139 -2.83 -14.27 -10.01
N GLN A 140 -1.60 -13.78 -9.83
CA GLN A 140 -1.27 -12.35 -9.91
C GLN A 140 -2.10 -11.47 -8.94
N GLU A 141 -2.59 -12.06 -7.85
CA GLU A 141 -3.31 -11.38 -6.76
C GLU A 141 -2.32 -10.84 -5.72
N VAL A 142 -1.31 -10.11 -6.20
CA VAL A 142 -0.28 -9.45 -5.38
C VAL A 142 -0.27 -7.96 -5.66
N SER A 143 0.32 -7.17 -4.75
CA SER A 143 0.47 -5.72 -4.98
C SER A 143 1.14 -5.47 -6.34
N CYS A 144 0.59 -4.55 -7.14
CA CYS A 144 1.08 -4.26 -8.50
C CYS A 144 0.87 -5.38 -9.54
N GLY A 145 0.09 -6.42 -9.25
CA GLY A 145 -0.35 -7.42 -10.22
C GLY A 145 0.76 -8.29 -10.81
N ASP A 146 1.98 -8.17 -10.29
CA ASP A 146 3.17 -8.85 -10.78
C ASP A 146 4.12 -9.13 -9.63
N PHE A 147 4.70 -10.34 -9.60
CA PHE A 147 5.56 -10.78 -8.51
C PHE A 147 6.86 -9.98 -8.42
N ASP A 148 7.54 -9.77 -9.55
CA ASP A 148 8.84 -9.12 -9.57
C ASP A 148 8.70 -7.65 -9.17
N GLU A 149 7.65 -6.97 -9.64
CA GLU A 149 7.35 -5.61 -9.22
C GLU A 149 6.90 -5.54 -7.75
N ALA A 150 6.06 -6.47 -7.28
CA ALA A 150 5.69 -6.55 -5.85
C ALA A 150 6.93 -6.70 -4.95
N LEU A 151 7.84 -7.59 -5.34
CA LEU A 151 9.10 -7.84 -4.63
C LEU A 151 10.02 -6.61 -4.68
N ASN A 152 10.12 -5.95 -5.82
CA ASN A 152 10.89 -4.72 -5.98
C ASN A 152 10.37 -3.61 -5.04
N GLN A 153 9.05 -3.39 -5.00
CA GLN A 153 8.42 -2.42 -4.11
C GLN A 153 8.63 -2.77 -2.64
N LEU A 154 8.53 -4.06 -2.28
CA LEU A 154 8.83 -4.55 -0.94
C LEU A 154 10.29 -4.28 -0.53
N ASN A 155 11.23 -4.42 -1.46
CA ASN A 155 12.65 -4.15 -1.23
C ASN A 155 12.95 -2.65 -1.09
N LEU A 156 12.30 -1.80 -1.89
CA LEU A 156 12.37 -0.34 -1.74
C LEU A 156 11.80 0.10 -0.39
N LEU A 157 10.67 -0.49 0.03
CA LEU A 157 10.07 -0.24 1.33
C LEU A 157 11.02 -0.65 2.47
N HIS A 158 11.61 -1.84 2.40
CA HIS A 158 12.58 -2.33 3.39
C HIS A 158 13.75 -1.36 3.55
N ARG A 159 14.37 -0.98 2.43
CA ARG A 159 15.52 -0.06 2.38
C ARG A 159 15.14 1.40 2.69
N ARG A 160 13.85 1.69 2.87
CA ARG A 160 13.29 3.04 2.99
C ARG A 160 13.74 3.97 1.86
N LYS A 161 13.95 3.41 0.67
CA LYS A 161 14.52 4.11 -0.49
C LYS A 161 13.41 4.73 -1.33
N LEU A 162 13.27 6.05 -1.25
CA LEU A 162 12.34 6.83 -2.07
C LEU A 162 12.96 7.16 -3.43
N MET A 163 12.13 7.42 -4.44
CA MET A 163 12.58 7.84 -5.77
C MET A 163 12.68 9.37 -5.89
N THR A 164 13.65 9.85 -6.67
CA THR A 164 13.74 11.25 -7.10
C THR A 164 12.73 11.53 -8.21
N CYS A 165 12.48 12.80 -8.55
CA CYS A 165 11.61 13.14 -9.67
C CYS A 165 12.15 12.58 -11.00
N ARG A 166 13.48 12.56 -11.20
CA ARG A 166 14.09 11.94 -12.39
C ARG A 166 13.77 10.45 -12.48
N GLN A 167 13.95 9.69 -11.39
CA GLN A 167 13.63 8.26 -11.36
C GLN A 167 12.13 7.98 -11.56
N ILE A 168 11.27 8.81 -10.98
CA ILE A 168 9.81 8.72 -11.19
C ILE A 168 9.45 9.02 -12.64
N LEU A 169 10.08 10.02 -13.27
CA LEU A 169 9.86 10.35 -14.66
C LEU A 169 10.31 9.22 -15.59
N GLU A 170 11.49 8.66 -15.36
CA GLU A 170 12.02 7.52 -16.12
C GLU A 170 11.13 6.29 -15.99
N LYS A 171 10.60 6.01 -14.79
CA LYS A 171 9.78 4.82 -14.55
C LYS A 171 8.31 4.97 -14.98
N TYR A 172 7.71 6.15 -14.79
CA TYR A 172 6.26 6.34 -14.91
C TYR A 172 5.86 7.41 -15.93
N GLY A 173 6.80 8.11 -16.57
CA GLY A 173 6.51 9.21 -17.49
C GLY A 173 5.66 8.79 -18.68
N GLU A 174 6.05 7.73 -19.38
CA GLU A 174 5.29 7.19 -20.52
C GLU A 174 3.92 6.68 -20.09
N LEU A 175 3.84 5.96 -18.96
CA LEU A 175 2.57 5.48 -18.40
C LEU A 175 1.64 6.65 -18.04
N ALA A 176 2.17 7.77 -17.56
CA ALA A 176 1.37 8.96 -17.27
C ALA A 176 0.83 9.61 -18.55
N VAL A 177 1.60 9.63 -19.65
CA VAL A 177 1.12 10.08 -20.96
C VAL A 177 -0.02 9.19 -21.43
N GLN A 178 0.20 7.89 -21.52
CA GLN A 178 -0.80 6.90 -21.95
C GLN A 178 -2.08 6.98 -21.10
N ALA A 179 -1.93 7.07 -19.78
CA ALA A 179 -3.06 7.20 -18.85
C ALA A 179 -3.91 8.45 -19.13
N THR A 180 -3.28 9.60 -19.38
CA THR A 180 -3.99 10.86 -19.62
C THR A 180 -4.61 10.95 -21.01
N GLN A 181 -3.98 10.37 -22.03
CA GLN A 181 -4.54 10.23 -23.38
C GLN A 181 -5.81 9.37 -23.33
N LYS A 182 -5.72 8.17 -22.74
CA LYS A 182 -6.86 7.28 -22.55
C LYS A 182 -8.00 7.96 -21.79
N LEU A 183 -7.69 8.69 -20.72
CA LEU A 183 -8.70 9.43 -19.96
C LEU A 183 -9.39 10.52 -20.80
N GLN A 184 -8.65 11.23 -21.64
CA GLN A 184 -9.20 12.26 -22.53
C GLN A 184 -10.17 11.65 -23.54
N GLU A 185 -9.83 10.49 -24.11
CA GLU A 185 -10.69 9.73 -25.03
C GLU A 185 -11.96 9.21 -24.33
N ASP A 186 -11.82 8.65 -23.13
CA ASP A 186 -12.92 8.01 -22.41
C ASP A 186 -13.93 9.00 -21.78
N LYS A 187 -13.46 10.19 -21.38
CA LYS A 187 -14.21 11.10 -20.49
C LYS A 187 -14.27 12.55 -20.95
N GLU A 188 -13.58 12.91 -22.02
CA GLU A 188 -13.45 14.30 -22.49
C GLU A 188 -12.89 15.26 -21.42
N VAL A 189 -12.06 14.76 -20.50
CA VAL A 189 -11.41 15.55 -19.43
C VAL A 189 -9.91 15.56 -19.63
N THR A 190 -9.34 16.77 -19.74
CA THR A 190 -7.90 16.96 -19.87
C THR A 190 -7.21 16.98 -18.51
N VAL A 191 -6.28 16.05 -18.31
CA VAL A 191 -5.33 16.03 -17.19
C VAL A 191 -3.93 15.95 -17.79
N LEU A 192 -3.03 16.86 -17.46
CA LEU A 192 -1.64 16.77 -17.96
C LEU A 192 -0.84 15.72 -17.17
N PRO A 193 0.07 14.95 -17.82
CA PRO A 193 0.90 13.93 -17.17
C PRO A 193 1.69 14.45 -15.97
N ILE A 194 2.17 15.70 -16.05
CA ILE A 194 2.93 16.34 -14.99
C ILE A 194 2.16 16.43 -13.66
N TRP A 195 0.83 16.55 -13.69
CA TRP A 195 0.02 16.53 -12.46
C TRP A 195 -0.03 15.13 -11.85
N VAL A 196 -0.16 14.10 -12.68
CA VAL A 196 -0.12 12.70 -12.24
C VAL A 196 1.21 12.39 -11.57
N LEU A 197 2.34 12.72 -12.22
CA LEU A 197 3.68 12.51 -11.67
C LEU A 197 3.91 13.30 -10.38
N SER A 198 3.41 14.53 -10.30
CA SER A 198 3.53 15.36 -9.10
C SER A 198 2.77 14.77 -7.91
N ILE A 199 1.58 14.19 -8.14
CA ILE A 199 0.82 13.46 -7.11
C ILE A 199 1.55 12.19 -6.68
N ILE A 200 2.06 11.39 -7.62
CA ILE A 200 2.86 10.20 -7.30
C ILE A 200 4.06 10.58 -6.42
N ARG A 201 4.76 11.67 -6.76
CA ARG A 201 5.90 12.16 -5.97
C ARG A 201 5.46 12.61 -4.57
N GLN A 202 4.33 13.27 -4.46
CA GLN A 202 3.78 13.82 -3.22
C GLN A 202 3.34 12.71 -2.26
N GLU A 203 2.61 11.72 -2.77
CA GLU A 203 1.92 10.73 -1.94
C GLU A 203 2.81 9.54 -1.60
N THR A 204 3.60 9.08 -2.56
CA THR A 204 4.35 7.83 -2.42
C THR A 204 5.84 7.96 -2.72
N ALA A 205 6.27 9.09 -3.29
CA ALA A 205 7.64 9.26 -3.78
C ALA A 205 8.07 8.10 -4.71
N GLY A 206 7.13 7.63 -5.54
CA GLY A 206 7.37 6.57 -6.52
C GLY A 206 7.40 5.13 -5.98
N VAL A 207 7.18 4.94 -4.67
CA VAL A 207 7.20 3.62 -4.02
C VAL A 207 5.81 3.28 -3.48
N VAL A 208 5.20 2.21 -3.98
CA VAL A 208 3.86 1.75 -3.56
C VAL A 208 3.89 1.38 -2.08
N ARG A 209 3.18 2.15 -1.26
CA ARG A 209 3.19 2.03 0.20
C ARG A 209 1.77 2.15 0.74
N PRO A 210 0.97 1.08 0.69
CA PRO A 210 -0.38 1.11 1.21
C PRO A 210 -0.43 1.53 2.67
N ARG A 211 -1.53 2.17 3.06
CA ARG A 211 -1.74 2.57 4.45
C ARG A 211 -3.13 2.16 4.90
N PHE A 212 -3.18 1.39 5.96
CA PHE A 212 -4.40 0.93 6.60
C PHE A 212 -4.90 1.96 7.61
N GLU A 213 -6.18 2.25 7.56
CA GLU A 213 -6.84 3.21 8.44
C GLU A 213 -7.83 2.48 9.33
N GLN A 214 -7.38 2.11 10.53
CA GLN A 214 -8.18 1.33 11.47
C GLN A 214 -9.56 1.93 11.76
N HIS A 215 -9.64 3.25 11.95
CA HIS A 215 -10.92 3.90 12.25
C HIS A 215 -11.95 3.76 11.12
N ILE A 216 -11.48 3.55 9.88
CA ILE A 216 -12.31 3.29 8.71
C ILE A 216 -12.83 1.85 8.73
N LEU A 217 -11.98 0.88 9.12
CA LEU A 217 -12.39 -0.51 9.34
C LEU A 217 -13.44 -0.59 10.46
N SER A 218 -13.19 0.06 11.59
CA SER A 218 -14.08 0.04 12.75
C SER A 218 -15.47 0.62 12.46
N SER A 219 -15.58 1.58 11.53
CA SER A 219 -16.89 2.05 11.03
C SER A 219 -17.51 1.02 10.10
N ARG A 220 -16.75 0.57 9.08
CA ARG A 220 -17.27 -0.26 7.99
C ARG A 220 -17.75 -1.64 8.45
N VAL A 221 -17.12 -2.22 9.45
CA VAL A 221 -17.60 -3.49 10.03
C VAL A 221 -18.98 -3.34 10.68
N LYS A 222 -19.34 -2.14 11.16
CA LYS A 222 -20.68 -1.85 11.66
C LYS A 222 -21.66 -1.56 10.54
N ASP A 223 -21.21 -0.84 9.52
CA ASP A 223 -22.04 -0.43 8.39
C ASP A 223 -22.38 -1.62 7.47
N ASP A 224 -21.44 -2.55 7.29
CA ASP A 224 -21.52 -3.71 6.39
C ASP A 224 -21.11 -5.02 7.13
N PRO A 225 -21.89 -5.49 8.14
CA PRO A 225 -21.48 -6.60 9.00
C PRO A 225 -21.38 -7.95 8.28
N ASP A 226 -22.07 -8.12 7.15
CA ASP A 226 -22.10 -9.37 6.39
C ASP A 226 -21.06 -9.43 5.26
N LEU A 227 -20.42 -8.29 4.94
CA LEU A 227 -19.40 -8.28 3.89
C LEU A 227 -18.16 -9.03 4.35
N ASP A 228 -17.47 -9.69 3.41
CA ASP A 228 -16.18 -10.33 3.65
C ASP A 228 -15.21 -9.37 4.36
N PHE A 229 -14.57 -9.87 5.43
CA PHE A 229 -13.72 -9.02 6.27
C PHE A 229 -12.47 -8.54 5.52
N SER A 230 -11.93 -9.37 4.62
CA SER A 230 -10.78 -8.96 3.81
C SER A 230 -11.13 -7.79 2.90
N GLU A 231 -12.30 -7.82 2.26
CA GLU A 231 -12.80 -6.70 1.45
C GLU A 231 -13.00 -5.42 2.29
N LEU A 232 -13.54 -5.50 3.51
CA LEU A 232 -13.63 -4.34 4.39
C LEU A 232 -12.26 -3.79 4.80
N ARG A 233 -11.28 -4.67 5.04
CA ARG A 233 -9.89 -4.27 5.31
C ARG A 233 -9.33 -3.53 4.11
N TYR A 234 -9.47 -4.04 2.89
CA TYR A 234 -9.03 -3.35 1.68
C TYR A 234 -9.76 -2.02 1.46
N ARG A 235 -11.07 -1.94 1.69
CA ARG A 235 -11.82 -0.66 1.65
C ARG A 235 -11.29 0.37 2.65
N SER A 236 -10.65 -0.10 3.71
CA SER A 236 -10.06 0.70 4.79
C SER A 236 -8.58 1.00 4.58
N MET A 237 -8.05 0.78 3.38
CA MET A 237 -6.65 1.07 3.03
C MET A 237 -6.57 2.07 1.88
N SER A 238 -5.57 2.95 1.86
CA SER A 238 -5.16 3.64 0.64
C SER A 238 -4.20 2.79 -0.17
N PHE A 239 -4.35 2.83 -1.51
CA PHE A 239 -3.58 1.98 -2.42
C PHE A 239 -2.79 2.76 -3.46
N GLY A 240 -1.79 2.04 -3.98
CA GLY A 240 -1.02 2.41 -5.15
C GLY A 240 -0.22 3.70 -5.02
N LEU A 241 0.34 4.13 -6.15
CA LEU A 241 1.18 5.32 -6.26
C LEU A 241 0.48 6.63 -5.88
N GLY A 242 -0.85 6.67 -5.95
CA GLY A 242 -1.66 7.81 -5.54
C GLY A 242 -2.13 7.78 -4.10
N GLN A 243 -2.05 6.68 -3.35
CA GLN A 243 -2.72 6.58 -2.05
C GLN A 243 -4.24 6.87 -2.11
N VAL A 244 -4.93 6.42 -3.16
CA VAL A 244 -6.39 6.56 -3.22
C VAL A 244 -7.02 5.57 -2.25
N MET A 245 -7.94 6.03 -1.40
CA MET A 245 -8.64 5.16 -0.44
C MET A 245 -9.47 4.08 -1.13
N GLY A 246 -9.39 2.85 -0.64
CA GLY A 246 -9.98 1.65 -1.22
C GLY A 246 -11.50 1.68 -1.29
N PHE A 247 -12.17 2.39 -0.40
CA PHE A 247 -13.61 2.60 -0.50
C PHE A 247 -14.04 3.40 -1.74
N ASN A 248 -13.10 4.04 -2.45
CA ASN A 248 -13.34 4.71 -3.72
C ASN A 248 -13.20 3.77 -4.94
N TYR A 249 -13.12 2.45 -4.76
CA TYR A 249 -12.91 1.48 -5.85
C TYR A 249 -13.88 1.68 -7.04
N LEU A 250 -15.17 1.96 -6.78
CA LEU A 250 -16.15 2.27 -7.83
C LEU A 250 -15.83 3.56 -8.60
N LEU A 251 -15.25 4.57 -7.96
CA LEU A 251 -14.91 5.84 -8.62
C LEU A 251 -13.77 5.67 -9.64
N ILE A 252 -12.88 4.70 -9.42
CA ILE A 252 -11.73 4.42 -10.28
C ILE A 252 -11.93 3.21 -11.22
N ASP A 253 -13.16 2.69 -11.33
CA ASP A 253 -13.51 1.54 -12.19
C ASP A 253 -12.87 0.21 -11.80
N GLU A 254 -12.69 -0.02 -10.50
CA GLU A 254 -12.27 -1.33 -10.02
C GLU A 254 -13.50 -2.10 -9.53
N GLY A 255 -13.51 -3.42 -9.74
CA GLY A 255 -14.63 -4.27 -9.31
C GLY A 255 -14.74 -4.41 -7.79
N SER A 256 -13.63 -4.22 -7.07
CA SER A 256 -13.55 -4.29 -5.61
C SER A 256 -12.35 -3.51 -5.07
N ALA A 257 -12.32 -3.23 -3.77
CA ALA A 257 -11.15 -2.63 -3.14
C ALA A 257 -9.95 -3.59 -3.15
N LYS A 258 -10.21 -4.90 -3.08
CA LYS A 258 -9.18 -5.93 -3.25
C LYS A 258 -8.57 -5.90 -4.67
N GLY A 259 -9.40 -5.77 -5.71
CA GLY A 259 -8.92 -5.62 -7.09
C GLY A 259 -8.04 -4.39 -7.28
N MET A 260 -8.41 -3.27 -6.65
CA MET A 260 -7.61 -2.05 -6.64
C MET A 260 -6.22 -2.22 -6.01
N PHE A 261 -6.07 -3.08 -4.99
CA PHE A 261 -4.76 -3.40 -4.41
C PHE A 261 -3.87 -4.19 -5.36
N PHE A 262 -4.48 -5.07 -6.18
CA PHE A 262 -3.77 -5.88 -7.17
C PHE A 262 -3.52 -5.16 -8.50
N SER A 263 -4.05 -3.96 -8.71
CA SER A 263 -3.91 -3.25 -9.99
C SER A 263 -2.43 -3.14 -10.40
N PRO A 264 -2.08 -3.45 -11.66
CA PRO A 264 -0.73 -3.27 -12.17
C PRO A 264 -0.31 -1.80 -12.16
N LEU A 265 0.99 -1.52 -12.21
CA LEU A 265 1.50 -0.15 -12.11
C LEU A 265 0.86 0.80 -13.13
N GLU A 266 0.70 0.37 -14.39
CA GLU A 266 0.01 1.14 -15.43
C GLU A 266 -1.39 1.57 -14.97
N LYS A 267 -2.17 0.60 -14.46
CA LYS A 267 -3.52 0.86 -13.96
C LYS A 267 -3.50 1.76 -12.72
N GLN A 268 -2.50 1.63 -11.83
CA GLN A 268 -2.35 2.55 -10.70
C GLN A 268 -2.07 3.99 -11.15
N VAL A 269 -1.22 4.20 -12.16
CA VAL A 269 -0.97 5.52 -12.76
C VAL A 269 -2.24 6.07 -13.40
N TYR A 270 -2.98 5.25 -14.14
CA TYR A 270 -4.30 5.61 -14.67
C TYR A 270 -5.29 5.98 -13.57
N ASN A 271 -5.33 5.23 -12.47
CA ASN A 271 -6.23 5.49 -11.35
C ASN A 271 -5.93 6.84 -10.67
N VAL A 272 -4.67 7.31 -10.66
CA VAL A 272 -4.33 8.69 -10.26
C VAL A 272 -4.97 9.70 -11.21
N ALA A 273 -4.75 9.58 -12.51
CA ALA A 273 -5.34 10.48 -13.50
C ALA A 273 -6.88 10.51 -13.40
N ARG A 274 -7.48 9.32 -13.30
CA ARG A 274 -8.93 9.15 -13.14
C ARG A 274 -9.42 9.80 -11.87
N PHE A 275 -8.74 9.65 -10.73
CA PHE A 275 -9.13 10.30 -9.49
C PHE A 275 -9.13 11.84 -9.62
N LEU A 276 -8.11 12.41 -10.27
CA LEU A 276 -8.05 13.86 -10.54
C LEU A 276 -9.21 14.32 -11.45
N SER A 277 -9.59 13.51 -12.44
CA SER A 277 -10.73 13.80 -13.33
C SER A 277 -12.08 13.90 -12.60
N ARG A 278 -12.20 13.26 -11.42
CA ARG A 278 -13.41 13.27 -10.59
C ARG A 278 -13.49 14.46 -9.65
N ALA A 279 -12.50 15.36 -9.69
CA ALA A 279 -12.58 16.60 -8.95
C ALA A 279 -13.82 17.42 -9.37
N ARG A 280 -14.27 18.29 -8.45
CA ARG A 280 -15.35 19.25 -8.72
C ARG A 280 -15.06 20.07 -9.97
N SER A 281 -16.11 20.48 -10.69
CA SER A 281 -16.01 21.23 -11.96
C SER A 281 -15.11 22.46 -11.88
N SER A 282 -15.10 23.16 -10.74
CA SER A 282 -14.24 24.34 -10.53
C SER A 282 -12.75 24.03 -10.39
N LEU A 283 -12.38 22.79 -10.05
CA LEU A 283 -10.98 22.38 -9.90
C LEU A 283 -10.45 21.68 -11.15
N ARG A 284 -11.31 20.98 -11.91
CA ARG A 284 -10.89 20.25 -13.13
C ARG A 284 -10.01 21.05 -14.10
N PRO A 285 -10.31 22.33 -14.43
CA PRO A 285 -9.47 23.12 -15.34
C PRO A 285 -8.04 23.31 -14.85
N VAL A 286 -7.76 23.18 -13.55
CA VAL A 286 -6.41 23.28 -13.00
C VAL A 286 -5.50 22.19 -13.54
N PHE A 287 -6.02 20.97 -13.70
CA PHE A 287 -5.24 19.82 -14.16
C PHE A 287 -4.86 19.90 -15.64
N ALA A 288 -5.44 20.83 -16.40
CA ALA A 288 -5.05 21.14 -17.78
C ALA A 288 -3.96 22.22 -17.89
N LYS A 289 -3.57 22.86 -16.78
CA LYS A 289 -2.61 23.99 -16.81
C LYS A 289 -1.16 23.50 -16.86
N SER A 290 -0.42 23.97 -17.86
CA SER A 290 1.06 23.84 -17.96
C SER A 290 1.82 24.92 -17.18
N ASN A 291 1.11 25.98 -16.76
CA ASN A 291 1.63 27.08 -15.95
C ASN A 291 0.65 27.46 -14.82
N PRO A 292 0.43 26.56 -13.85
CA PRO A 292 -0.45 26.83 -12.70
C PRO A 292 0.07 27.94 -11.81
N LYS A 293 -0.86 28.68 -11.20
CA LYS A 293 -0.58 29.73 -10.20
C LYS A 293 -0.53 29.13 -8.80
N ASP A 294 -0.11 29.92 -7.83
CA ASP A 294 -0.03 29.48 -6.43
C ASP A 294 -1.38 28.95 -5.88
N GLU A 295 -2.47 29.67 -6.15
CA GLU A 295 -3.85 29.30 -5.79
C GLU A 295 -4.26 27.92 -6.32
N ASP A 296 -3.74 27.52 -7.48
CA ASP A 296 -4.01 26.22 -8.07
C ASP A 296 -3.44 25.09 -7.20
N PHE A 297 -2.21 25.26 -6.69
CA PHE A 297 -1.58 24.28 -5.81
C PHE A 297 -2.28 24.18 -4.45
N HIS A 298 -2.73 25.31 -3.91
CA HIS A 298 -3.59 25.32 -2.72
C HIS A 298 -4.90 24.53 -2.95
N ALA A 299 -5.53 24.73 -4.10
CA ALA A 299 -6.78 24.05 -4.43
C ALA A 299 -6.59 22.54 -4.60
N VAL A 300 -5.51 22.11 -5.26
CA VAL A 300 -5.17 20.69 -5.44
C VAL A 300 -4.77 20.04 -4.13
N ALA A 301 -3.90 20.67 -3.34
CA ALA A 301 -3.48 20.12 -2.04
C ALA A 301 -4.65 19.99 -1.05
N LYS A 302 -5.59 20.95 -1.06
CA LYS A 302 -6.83 20.85 -0.26
C LYS A 302 -7.73 19.70 -0.73
N PHE A 303 -7.84 19.49 -2.04
CA PHE A 303 -8.63 18.39 -2.61
C PHE A 303 -8.04 17.03 -2.22
N TYR A 304 -6.71 16.89 -2.25
CA TYR A 304 -6.04 15.62 -2.01
C TYR A 304 -5.85 15.30 -0.52
N ASN A 305 -5.36 16.28 0.26
CA ASN A 305 -4.95 16.07 1.65
C ASN A 305 -5.95 16.66 2.68
N GLY A 306 -7.06 17.21 2.21
CA GLY A 306 -8.13 17.76 3.05
C GLY A 306 -7.86 19.15 3.61
N ALA A 307 -8.74 19.64 4.48
CA ALA A 307 -8.73 21.03 4.97
C ALA A 307 -7.46 21.42 5.76
N GLY A 308 -6.76 20.44 6.33
CA GLY A 308 -5.52 20.63 7.10
C GLY A 308 -4.24 20.72 6.27
N TYR A 309 -4.33 20.68 4.93
CA TYR A 309 -3.16 20.52 4.04
C TYR A 309 -2.02 21.52 4.27
N TRP A 310 -2.35 22.75 4.67
CA TRP A 310 -1.41 23.84 4.87
C TRP A 310 -0.47 23.59 6.07
N LYS A 311 -0.92 22.86 7.10
CA LYS A 311 -0.10 22.54 8.29
C LYS A 311 1.13 21.68 7.96
N HIS A 312 1.08 20.99 6.83
CA HIS A 312 2.14 20.10 6.36
C HIS A 312 2.77 20.61 5.06
N HIS A 313 2.51 21.86 4.66
CA HIS A 313 3.07 22.49 3.46
C HIS A 313 2.89 21.65 2.18
N TYR A 314 1.75 20.95 2.06
CA TYR A 314 1.51 20.07 0.91
C TYR A 314 1.42 20.84 -0.42
N HIS A 315 0.88 22.05 -0.40
CA HIS A 315 0.79 22.93 -1.57
C HIS A 315 2.18 23.38 -2.05
N GLU A 316 3.07 23.80 -1.14
CA GLU A 316 4.46 24.15 -1.47
C GLU A 316 5.23 22.95 -2.02
N SER A 317 5.07 21.78 -1.40
CA SER A 317 5.70 20.55 -1.85
C SER A 317 5.23 20.16 -3.25
N LEU A 318 3.92 20.20 -3.50
CA LEU A 318 3.34 19.92 -4.81
C LEU A 318 3.82 20.91 -5.88
N GLN A 319 3.89 22.19 -5.54
CA GLN A 319 4.44 23.23 -6.43
C GLN A 319 5.90 22.96 -6.79
N ARG A 320 6.73 22.57 -5.80
CA ARG A 320 8.11 22.17 -6.02
C ARG A 320 8.21 20.97 -6.97
N TRP A 321 7.45 19.91 -6.74
CA TRP A 321 7.48 18.72 -7.59
C TRP A 321 7.07 19.02 -9.02
N PHE A 322 6.00 19.80 -9.20
CA PHE A 322 5.57 20.25 -10.52
C PHE A 322 6.68 21.00 -11.26
N ARG A 323 7.35 21.94 -10.60
CA ARG A 323 8.47 22.69 -11.20
C ARG A 323 9.64 21.79 -11.57
N GLU A 324 9.97 20.82 -10.72
CA GLU A 324 11.07 19.87 -10.97
C GLU A 324 10.76 18.98 -12.18
N PHE A 325 9.57 18.40 -12.27
CA PHE A 325 9.16 17.62 -13.45
C PHE A 325 9.12 18.47 -14.72
N LYS A 326 8.68 19.74 -14.61
CA LYS A 326 8.70 20.67 -15.74
C LYS A 326 10.13 20.90 -16.25
N ALA A 327 11.09 21.11 -15.34
CA ALA A 327 12.50 21.27 -15.69
C ALA A 327 13.13 20.00 -16.28
N LEU A 328 12.57 18.82 -15.97
CA LEU A 328 13.00 17.53 -16.52
C LEU A 328 12.33 17.19 -17.87
N GLY A 329 11.51 18.08 -18.45
CA GLY A 329 10.86 17.86 -19.75
C GLY A 329 9.55 17.06 -19.70
N ALA A 330 8.92 16.91 -18.53
CA ALA A 330 7.67 16.12 -18.42
C ALA A 330 6.49 16.67 -19.24
N LEU A 331 6.53 17.96 -19.64
CA LEU A 331 5.53 18.55 -20.54
C LEU A 331 5.74 18.17 -22.02
N GLU A 332 6.94 17.74 -22.38
CA GLU A 332 7.34 17.47 -23.77
C GLU A 332 7.04 16.00 -24.15
N LEU A 333 6.89 15.12 -23.16
CA LEU A 333 6.59 13.69 -23.36
C LEU A 333 5.32 13.42 -24.18
N GLY A 334 4.33 14.33 -24.15
CA GLY A 334 3.09 14.20 -24.93
C GLY A 334 3.19 14.68 -26.38
N ASN A 335 4.29 15.33 -26.77
CA ASN A 335 4.48 15.92 -28.10
C ASN A 335 5.41 15.09 -29.01
N SER A 336 6.06 14.05 -28.47
CA SER A 336 7.03 13.22 -29.21
C SER A 336 6.40 12.01 -29.93
N SER A 337 5.08 12.02 -30.12
CA SER A 337 4.33 10.98 -30.84
C SER A 337 3.56 11.63 -32.00
N VAL A 338 4.29 12.06 -33.03
CA VAL A 338 3.76 12.36 -34.37
C VAL A 338 4.64 11.68 -35.40
#